data_AF-A0A075KE40-F1
#
_entry.id   AF-A0A075KE40-F1
#
_cell.length_a   1.000
_cell.length_b   1.000
_cell.length_c   1.000
_cell.angle_alpha   90.00
_cell.angle_beta   90.00
_cell.angle_gamma   90.00
#
_symmetry.space_group_name_H-M   'P 1'
#
loop_
_entity.id
_entity.type
_entity.pdbx_description
1 polymer ?
#
loop_
_entity_poly.entity_id
_entity_poly.type
_entity_poly.pdbx_seq_one_letter_code
_entity_poly.pdbx_strand_id
1 'polypeptide(L)'
;MVVKKTEKNNMEKADRTFVHSTSDTCIFFGVTRETLSGWAKKGAPKEGRGSWDIKKLNEWLGKGATTGNGEQKVLSDEARKLKADADFREIKSEKEKISLDKIQGDLIKIDDVQMEWASRILELKSGLRQFEKKIAPQIANQSIREVERVLRDEVYYLLESYSRDGAYTPRKGKT
;
A
#
# COMPACT_ATOMS: atom_id res chain seq x y z
N MET A 1 -23.65 -52.84 31.07
CA MET A 1 -24.57 -52.43 29.98
C MET A 1 -25.61 -51.38 30.41
N VAL A 2 -25.40 -50.63 31.50
CA VAL A 2 -26.39 -49.66 32.04
C VAL A 2 -25.95 -48.20 31.81
N VAL A 3 -24.65 -47.92 31.74
CA VAL A 3 -24.10 -46.55 31.60
C VAL A 3 -24.45 -45.89 30.24
N LYS A 4 -24.42 -46.66 29.14
CA LYS A 4 -24.71 -46.13 27.78
C LYS A 4 -26.17 -45.71 27.56
N LYS A 5 -27.11 -46.15 28.41
CA LYS A 5 -28.54 -45.85 28.26
C LYS A 5 -28.90 -44.52 28.95
N THR A 6 -28.21 -44.19 30.04
CA THR A 6 -28.43 -42.95 30.81
C THR A 6 -27.84 -41.73 30.10
N GLU A 7 -26.68 -41.86 29.44
CA GLU A 7 -26.08 -40.77 28.65
C GLU A 7 -26.90 -40.41 27.41
N LYS A 8 -27.43 -41.40 26.68
CA LYS A 8 -28.36 -41.16 25.56
C LYS A 8 -29.62 -40.43 26.00
N ASN A 9 -30.18 -40.80 27.15
CA ASN A 9 -31.41 -40.20 27.68
C ASN A 9 -31.20 -38.75 28.19
N ASN A 10 -29.95 -38.39 28.56
CA ASN A 10 -29.61 -37.03 28.99
C ASN A 10 -29.24 -36.11 27.80
N MET A 11 -28.64 -36.65 26.74
CA MET A 11 -28.44 -35.91 25.47
C MET A 11 -29.76 -35.58 24.77
N GLU A 12 -30.73 -36.50 24.79
CA GLU A 12 -32.06 -36.29 24.18
C GLU A 12 -32.90 -35.25 24.95
N LYS A 13 -32.67 -35.10 26.26
CA LYS A 13 -33.25 -34.01 27.08
C LYS A 13 -32.57 -32.66 26.83
N ALA A 14 -31.25 -32.64 26.61
CA ALA A 14 -30.51 -31.43 26.28
C ALA A 14 -30.88 -30.87 24.89
N ASP A 15 -31.13 -31.75 23.91
CA ASP A 15 -31.55 -31.34 22.54
C ASP A 15 -32.95 -30.68 22.55
N ARG A 16 -33.85 -31.14 23.43
CA ARG A 16 -35.17 -30.51 23.63
C ARG A 16 -35.14 -29.17 24.39
N THR A 17 -34.00 -28.78 24.97
CA THR A 17 -33.89 -27.55 25.77
C THR A 17 -33.87 -26.28 24.89
N PHE A 18 -33.54 -26.42 23.60
CA PHE A 18 -33.45 -25.31 22.65
C PHE A 18 -34.64 -25.22 21.68
N VAL A 19 -35.73 -25.92 21.98
CA VAL A 19 -36.96 -25.86 21.21
C VAL A 19 -37.79 -24.68 21.71
N HIS A 20 -37.80 -23.61 20.92
CA HIS A 20 -38.48 -22.37 21.26
C HIS A 20 -39.70 -22.13 20.37
N SER A 21 -40.59 -21.28 20.86
CA SER A 21 -41.76 -20.87 20.09
C SER A 21 -41.33 -20.01 18.88
N THR A 22 -42.20 -19.95 17.89
CA THR A 22 -42.03 -19.08 16.71
C THR A 22 -41.77 -17.62 17.11
N SER A 23 -42.40 -17.16 18.20
CA SER A 23 -42.24 -15.78 18.66
C SER A 23 -40.86 -15.52 19.25
N ASP A 24 -40.37 -16.43 20.09
CA ASP A 24 -39.06 -16.30 20.74
C ASP A 24 -37.92 -16.44 19.72
N THR A 25 -38.12 -17.31 18.72
CA THR A 25 -37.17 -17.50 17.61
C THR A 25 -37.09 -16.24 16.75
N CYS A 26 -38.22 -15.60 16.45
CA CYS A 26 -38.26 -14.33 15.74
C CYS A 26 -37.50 -13.22 16.49
N ILE A 27 -37.66 -13.14 17.82
CA ILE A 27 -36.95 -12.17 18.65
C ILE A 27 -35.44 -12.48 18.66
N PHE A 28 -35.05 -13.74 18.84
CA PHE A 28 -33.65 -14.16 18.89
C PHE A 28 -32.90 -13.85 17.59
N PHE A 29 -33.51 -14.10 16.44
CA PHE A 29 -32.90 -13.83 15.12
C PHE A 29 -33.21 -12.43 14.58
N GLY A 30 -34.05 -11.64 15.25
CA GLY A 30 -34.47 -10.31 14.78
C GLY A 30 -35.28 -10.33 13.47
N VAL A 31 -35.98 -11.43 13.18
CA VAL A 31 -36.72 -11.63 11.91
C VAL A 31 -38.23 -11.68 12.13
N THR A 32 -39.00 -11.33 11.10
CA THR A 32 -40.46 -11.43 11.15
C THR A 32 -40.94 -12.88 11.04
N ARG A 33 -42.16 -13.16 11.50
CA ARG A 33 -42.79 -14.49 11.39
C ARG A 33 -42.92 -14.96 9.94
N GLU A 34 -43.04 -14.02 9.00
CA GLU A 34 -43.11 -14.29 7.56
C GLU A 34 -41.78 -14.82 7.02
N THR A 35 -40.65 -14.21 7.42
CA THR A 35 -39.31 -14.69 7.07
C THR A 35 -39.07 -16.09 7.61
N LEU A 36 -39.47 -16.35 8.86
CA LEU A 36 -39.37 -17.68 9.48
C LEU A 36 -40.24 -18.74 8.76
N SER A 37 -41.45 -18.36 8.35
CA SER A 37 -42.32 -19.20 7.51
C SER A 37 -41.71 -19.46 6.12
N GLY A 38 -41.04 -18.46 5.55
CA GLY A 38 -40.23 -18.60 4.34
C GLY A 38 -39.09 -19.59 4.51
N TRP A 39 -38.42 -19.61 5.67
CA TRP A 39 -37.36 -20.57 5.97
C TRP A 39 -37.89 -22.00 6.08
N ALA A 40 -39.06 -22.23 6.69
CA ALA A 40 -39.71 -23.54 6.67
C ALA A 40 -39.94 -24.05 5.24
N LYS A 41 -40.37 -23.17 4.32
CA LYS A 41 -40.57 -23.54 2.91
C LYS A 41 -39.26 -23.85 2.18
N LYS A 42 -38.15 -23.23 2.60
CA LYS A 42 -36.79 -23.45 2.05
C LYS A 42 -36.08 -24.68 2.65
N GLY A 43 -36.73 -25.44 3.52
CA GLY A 43 -36.18 -26.66 4.11
C GLY A 43 -35.49 -26.48 5.46
N ALA A 44 -35.81 -25.40 6.19
CA ALA A 44 -35.32 -25.24 7.55
C ALA A 44 -35.88 -26.33 8.48
N PRO A 45 -35.06 -26.89 9.38
CA PRO A 45 -35.47 -27.96 10.29
C PRO A 45 -36.53 -27.45 11.27
N LYS A 46 -37.74 -28.02 11.18
CA LYS A 46 -38.88 -27.72 12.04
C LYS A 46 -39.27 -28.95 12.83
N GLU A 47 -39.22 -28.88 14.16
CA GLU A 47 -39.56 -30.02 15.03
C GLU A 47 -41.08 -30.21 15.21
N GLY A 48 -41.89 -29.16 15.00
CA GLY A 48 -43.35 -29.25 15.13
C GLY A 48 -44.11 -27.97 14.79
N ARG A 49 -45.44 -27.96 14.97
CA ARG A 49 -46.30 -26.81 14.67
C ARG A 49 -45.97 -25.62 15.60
N GLY A 50 -45.10 -24.73 15.11
CA GLY A 50 -44.74 -23.48 15.80
C GLY A 50 -43.53 -23.59 16.73
N SER A 51 -42.85 -24.73 16.72
CA SER A 51 -41.69 -25.05 17.56
C SER A 51 -40.44 -25.19 16.69
N TRP A 52 -39.38 -24.47 17.07
CA TRP A 52 -38.12 -24.36 16.32
C TRP A 52 -36.94 -24.66 17.21
N ASP A 53 -36.05 -25.52 16.75
CA ASP A 53 -34.76 -25.76 17.41
C ASP A 53 -33.77 -24.69 16.92
N ILE A 54 -33.42 -23.76 17.81
CA ILE A 54 -32.54 -22.63 17.50
C ILE A 54 -31.15 -23.12 17.07
N LYS A 55 -30.66 -24.21 17.65
CA LYS A 55 -29.32 -24.73 17.35
C LYS A 55 -29.28 -25.32 15.94
N LYS A 56 -30.26 -26.15 15.60
CA LYS A 56 -30.40 -26.72 14.23
C LYS A 56 -30.66 -25.63 13.19
N LEU A 57 -31.42 -24.59 13.56
CA LEU A 57 -31.69 -23.46 12.68
C LEU A 57 -30.43 -22.61 12.43
N ASN A 58 -29.62 -22.37 13.46
CA ASN A 58 -28.36 -21.65 13.32
C ASN A 58 -27.33 -22.45 12.49
N GLU A 59 -27.24 -23.76 12.70
CA GLU A 59 -26.44 -24.63 11.83
C GLU A 59 -26.94 -24.64 10.38
N TRP A 60 -28.25 -24.61 10.16
CA TRP A 60 -28.84 -24.51 8.83
C TRP A 60 -28.58 -23.15 8.17
N LEU A 61 -28.61 -22.05 8.92
CA LEU A 61 -28.21 -20.72 8.42
C LEU A 61 -26.71 -20.69 8.07
N GLY A 62 -25.86 -21.24 8.93
CA GLY A 62 -24.42 -21.35 8.70
C GLY A 62 -24.05 -22.24 7.50
N LYS A 63 -24.80 -23.33 7.28
CA LYS A 63 -24.65 -24.21 6.10
C LYS A 63 -25.34 -23.65 4.85
N GLY A 64 -26.46 -22.95 5.02
CA GLY A 64 -27.22 -22.29 3.95
C GLY A 64 -26.48 -21.11 3.33
N ALA A 65 -25.58 -20.46 4.07
CA ALA A 65 -24.62 -19.50 3.53
C ALA A 65 -23.70 -20.09 2.44
N THR A 66 -23.63 -21.42 2.31
CA THR A 66 -22.86 -22.11 1.26
C THR A 66 -23.71 -22.91 0.27
N THR A 67 -25.03 -23.01 0.42
CA THR A 67 -25.86 -23.73 -0.57
C THR A 67 -27.31 -23.25 -0.60
N GLY A 68 -27.64 -22.40 -1.58
CA GLY A 68 -29.03 -22.21 -2.03
C GLY A 68 -29.50 -20.76 -2.14
N ASN A 69 -29.47 -20.24 -3.36
CA ASN A 69 -30.18 -19.06 -3.88
C ASN A 69 -29.62 -17.65 -3.54
N GLY A 70 -28.72 -17.19 -4.41
CA GLY A 70 -29.00 -15.99 -5.20
C GLY A 70 -28.56 -14.62 -4.69
N GLU A 71 -28.41 -14.39 -3.39
CA GLU A 71 -28.17 -13.01 -2.89
C GLU A 71 -26.92 -12.84 -2.02
N GLN A 72 -26.18 -13.92 -1.74
CA GLN A 72 -25.00 -13.87 -0.86
C GLN A 72 -23.65 -13.99 -1.59
N LYS A 73 -23.65 -13.89 -2.93
CA LYS A 73 -22.44 -13.69 -3.75
C LYS A 73 -22.15 -12.21 -4.02
N VAL A 74 -23.21 -11.40 -3.98
CA VAL A 74 -23.15 -9.96 -4.22
C VAL A 74 -22.35 -9.26 -3.11
N LEU A 75 -22.53 -9.64 -1.84
CA LEU A 75 -21.69 -9.11 -0.74
C LEU A 75 -20.21 -9.45 -0.87
N SER A 76 -19.82 -10.60 -1.46
CA SER A 76 -18.41 -10.96 -1.65
C SER A 76 -17.80 -10.30 -2.89
N ASP A 77 -18.57 -10.14 -3.97
CA ASP A 77 -18.08 -9.51 -5.20
C ASP A 77 -18.13 -7.97 -5.10
N GLU A 78 -19.14 -7.42 -4.43
CA GLU A 78 -19.21 -6.00 -4.07
C GLU A 78 -18.15 -5.63 -3.03
N ALA A 79 -17.90 -6.46 -2.01
CA ALA A 79 -16.79 -6.19 -1.09
C ALA A 79 -15.42 -6.27 -1.80
N ARG A 80 -15.25 -7.20 -2.75
CA ARG A 80 -14.03 -7.28 -3.56
C ARG A 80 -13.89 -6.08 -4.49
N LYS A 81 -14.99 -5.61 -5.09
CA LYS A 81 -15.04 -4.41 -5.92
C LYS A 81 -14.79 -3.15 -5.09
N LEU A 82 -15.40 -3.03 -3.92
CA LEU A 82 -15.20 -1.91 -2.99
C LEU A 82 -13.73 -1.85 -2.54
N LYS A 83 -13.11 -3.00 -2.26
CA LYS A 83 -11.70 -3.08 -1.93
C LYS A 83 -10.82 -2.69 -3.12
N ALA A 84 -11.10 -3.21 -4.31
CA ALA A 84 -10.36 -2.84 -5.53
C ALA A 84 -10.51 -1.35 -5.88
N ASP A 85 -11.70 -0.78 -5.69
CA ASP A 85 -11.99 0.64 -5.88
C ASP A 85 -11.29 1.50 -4.81
N ALA A 86 -11.20 1.03 -3.57
CA ALA A 86 -10.44 1.68 -2.50
C ALA A 86 -8.93 1.64 -2.80
N ASP A 87 -8.37 0.47 -3.12
CA ASP A 87 -6.96 0.29 -3.48
C ASP A 87 -6.59 1.15 -4.71
N PHE A 88 -7.48 1.23 -5.71
CA PHE A 88 -7.28 2.08 -6.89
C PHE A 88 -7.27 3.58 -6.53
N ARG A 89 -8.15 4.02 -5.62
CA ARG A 89 -8.20 5.41 -5.14
C ARG A 89 -6.97 5.76 -4.31
N GLU A 90 -6.47 4.85 -3.48
CA GLU A 90 -5.24 5.04 -2.72
C GLU A 90 -4.03 5.19 -3.65
N ILE A 91 -3.84 4.26 -4.60
CA ILE A 91 -2.75 4.34 -5.58
C ILE A 91 -2.86 5.63 -6.42
N LYS A 92 -4.07 6.05 -6.78
CA LYS A 92 -4.29 7.30 -7.51
C LYS A 92 -3.91 8.51 -6.67
N SER A 93 -4.30 8.54 -5.39
CA SER A 93 -3.92 9.61 -4.46
C SER A 93 -2.41 9.69 -4.26
N GLU A 94 -1.73 8.55 -4.12
CA GLU A 94 -0.27 8.50 -4.02
C GLU A 94 0.42 8.99 -5.29
N LYS A 95 -0.09 8.60 -6.47
CA LYS A 95 0.41 9.12 -7.75
C LYS A 95 0.19 10.63 -7.89
N GLU A 96 -0.96 11.13 -7.47
CA GLU A 96 -1.26 12.56 -7.49
C GLU A 96 -0.36 13.35 -6.54
N LYS A 97 -0.06 12.81 -5.34
CA LYS A 97 0.94 13.38 -4.43
C LYS A 97 2.32 13.46 -5.07
N ILE A 98 2.82 12.35 -5.62
CA ILE A 98 4.11 12.33 -6.32
C ILE A 98 4.12 13.30 -7.52
N SER A 99 3.00 13.43 -8.23
CA SER A 99 2.88 14.39 -9.33
C SER A 99 2.87 15.84 -8.84
N LEU A 100 2.24 16.11 -7.70
CA LEU A 100 2.21 17.42 -7.07
C LEU A 100 3.59 17.81 -6.55
N ASP A 101 4.30 16.89 -5.91
CA ASP A 101 5.69 17.05 -5.46
C ASP A 101 6.66 17.29 -6.63
N LYS A 102 6.43 16.64 -7.80
CA LYS A 102 7.16 16.93 -9.04
C LYS A 102 6.90 18.33 -9.58
N ILE A 103 5.64 18.80 -9.51
CA ILE A 103 5.24 20.14 -9.97
C ILE A 103 5.79 21.22 -9.03
N GLN A 104 5.83 20.95 -7.72
CA GLN A 104 6.37 21.87 -6.71
C GLN A 104 7.90 22.00 -6.76
N GLY A 105 8.59 21.10 -7.48
CA GLY A 105 10.04 21.17 -7.68
C GLY A 105 10.85 20.45 -6.60
N ASP A 106 10.20 19.71 -5.70
CA ASP A 106 10.84 18.99 -4.59
C ASP A 106 11.44 17.64 -5.03
N LEU A 107 10.94 17.09 -6.14
CA LEU A 107 11.45 15.85 -6.74
C LEU A 107 12.36 16.14 -7.92
N ILE A 108 13.66 15.96 -7.69
CA ILE A 108 14.68 15.99 -8.74
C ILE A 108 14.92 14.57 -9.25
N LYS A 109 15.06 14.40 -10.57
CA LYS A 109 15.49 13.12 -11.14
C LYS A 109 16.93 12.83 -10.72
N ILE A 110 17.14 11.67 -10.11
CA ILE A 110 18.48 11.26 -9.68
C ILE A 110 19.48 11.19 -10.84
N ASP A 111 19.02 10.82 -12.04
CA ASP A 111 19.84 10.77 -13.26
C ASP A 111 20.39 12.16 -13.62
N ASP A 112 19.59 13.21 -13.46
CA ASP A 112 20.00 14.58 -13.78
C ASP A 112 21.06 15.06 -12.77
N VAL A 113 20.90 14.72 -11.48
CA VAL A 113 21.90 15.03 -10.44
C VAL A 113 23.20 14.29 -10.72
N GLN A 114 23.12 12.98 -11.03
CA GLN A 114 24.29 12.15 -11.34
C GLN A 114 25.03 12.66 -12.57
N MET A 115 24.32 13.04 -13.62
CA MET A 115 24.89 13.58 -14.84
C MET A 115 25.63 14.90 -14.60
N GLU A 116 25.00 15.83 -13.87
CA GLU A 116 25.62 17.12 -13.54
C GLU A 116 26.85 16.95 -12.62
N TRP A 117 26.79 16.02 -11.65
CA TRP A 117 27.94 15.67 -10.83
C TRP A 117 29.08 15.04 -11.64
N ALA A 118 28.76 14.09 -12.52
CA ALA A 118 29.74 13.45 -13.39
C ALA A 118 30.40 14.46 -14.34
N SER A 119 29.61 15.40 -14.87
CA SER A 119 30.10 16.48 -15.73
C SER A 119 31.14 17.36 -15.02
N ARG A 120 30.88 17.76 -13.77
CA ARG A 120 31.85 18.54 -12.97
C ARG A 120 33.16 17.83 -12.72
N ILE A 121 33.08 16.54 -12.35
CA ILE A 121 34.28 15.73 -12.13
C ILE A 121 35.06 15.58 -13.43
N LEU A 122 34.36 15.47 -14.56
CA LEU A 122 34.98 15.39 -15.88
C LEU A 122 35.67 16.72 -16.27
N GLU A 123 35.04 17.87 -15.99
CA GLU A 123 35.63 19.20 -16.17
C GLU A 123 36.94 19.32 -15.37
N LEU A 124 36.92 18.95 -14.09
CA LEU A 124 38.11 18.96 -13.23
C LEU A 124 39.20 18.04 -13.78
N LYS A 125 38.85 16.80 -14.14
CA LYS A 125 39.79 15.81 -14.70
C LYS A 125 40.42 16.30 -16.01
N SER A 126 39.61 16.92 -16.87
CA SER A 126 40.06 17.47 -18.15
C SER A 126 41.02 18.64 -17.93
N GLY A 127 40.65 19.57 -17.04
CA GLY A 127 41.48 20.73 -16.74
C GLY A 127 42.79 20.35 -16.06
N LEU A 128 42.80 19.38 -15.14
CA LEU A 128 44.05 18.85 -14.56
C LEU A 128 44.96 18.19 -15.61
N ARG A 129 44.40 17.51 -16.62
CA ARG A 129 45.21 16.96 -17.73
C ARG A 129 45.76 18.05 -18.66
N GLN A 130 45.04 19.16 -18.80
CA GLN A 130 45.49 20.31 -19.59
C GLN A 130 46.50 21.17 -18.83
N PHE A 131 46.45 21.15 -17.49
CA PHE A 131 47.33 21.87 -16.58
C PHE A 131 48.80 21.62 -16.93
N GLU A 132 49.22 20.36 -17.00
CA GLU A 132 50.60 19.97 -17.35
C GLU A 132 51.05 20.59 -18.68
N LYS A 133 50.19 20.49 -19.71
CA LYS A 133 50.51 20.97 -21.07
C LYS A 133 50.59 22.49 -21.16
N LYS A 134 49.80 23.22 -20.35
CA LYS A 134 49.80 24.69 -20.32
C LYS A 134 50.99 25.24 -19.55
N ILE A 135 51.42 24.54 -18.51
CA ILE A 135 52.46 25.01 -17.60
C ILE A 135 53.85 24.66 -18.12
N ALA A 136 54.05 23.46 -18.68
CA ALA A 136 55.37 23.03 -19.14
C ALA A 136 56.08 24.01 -20.10
N PRO A 137 55.41 24.64 -21.09
CA PRO A 137 56.04 25.63 -21.97
C PRO A 137 56.41 26.95 -21.26
N GLN A 138 55.70 27.29 -20.19
CA GLN A 138 55.89 28.54 -19.46
C GLN A 138 56.99 28.43 -18.40
N ILE A 139 57.37 27.21 -18.01
CA ILE A 139 58.49 26.97 -17.09
C ILE A 139 59.86 27.10 -17.81
N ALA A 140 59.90 26.93 -19.13
CA ALA A 140 61.12 27.13 -19.90
C ALA A 140 61.39 28.64 -20.10
N ASN A 141 62.49 29.14 -19.52
CA ASN A 141 62.97 30.53 -19.61
C ASN A 141 62.18 31.60 -18.84
N GLN A 142 61.33 31.25 -17.87
CA GLN A 142 60.66 32.24 -17.01
C GLN A 142 61.22 32.27 -15.58
N SER A 143 61.04 33.41 -14.90
CA SER A 143 61.38 33.54 -13.49
C SER A 143 60.40 32.74 -12.62
N ILE A 144 60.87 32.28 -11.44
CA ILE A 144 60.04 31.55 -10.46
C ILE A 144 58.73 32.29 -10.17
N ARG A 145 58.80 33.63 -10.08
CA ARG A 145 57.66 34.49 -9.75
C ARG A 145 56.60 34.53 -10.87
N GLU A 146 57.01 34.43 -12.13
CA GLU A 146 56.10 34.33 -13.27
C GLU A 146 55.42 32.97 -13.32
N VAL A 147 56.19 31.90 -13.08
CA VAL A 147 55.68 30.52 -13.00
C VAL A 147 54.63 30.39 -11.90
N GLU A 148 54.89 30.93 -10.70
CA GLU A 148 53.91 30.92 -9.59
C GLU A 148 52.61 31.66 -9.94
N ARG A 149 52.70 32.79 -10.65
CA ARG A 149 51.51 33.53 -11.09
C ARG A 149 50.68 32.70 -12.07
N VAL A 150 51.32 32.13 -13.09
CA VAL A 150 50.66 31.28 -14.09
C VAL A 150 49.98 30.08 -13.44
N LEU A 151 50.69 29.40 -12.53
CA LEU A 151 50.14 28.28 -11.76
C LEU A 151 48.88 28.69 -10.99
N ARG A 152 48.97 29.82 -10.28
CA ARG A 152 47.88 30.34 -9.47
C ARG A 152 46.66 30.68 -10.33
N ASP A 153 46.87 31.38 -11.45
CA ASP A 153 45.80 31.80 -12.35
C ASP A 153 45.07 30.58 -12.95
N GLU A 154 45.82 29.56 -13.37
CA GLU A 154 45.23 28.33 -13.93
C GLU A 154 44.50 27.51 -12.85
N VAL A 155 45.02 27.44 -11.62
CA VAL A 155 44.32 26.80 -10.49
C VAL A 155 43.02 27.53 -10.18
N TYR A 156 43.03 28.86 -10.11
CA TYR A 156 41.81 29.64 -9.88
C TYR A 156 40.79 29.44 -11.00
N TYR A 157 41.24 29.45 -12.26
CA TYR A 157 40.37 29.18 -13.40
C TYR A 157 39.71 27.80 -13.33
N LEU A 158 40.48 26.76 -12.99
CA LEU A 158 39.98 25.40 -12.84
C LEU A 158 38.94 25.30 -11.71
N LEU A 159 39.22 25.91 -10.57
CA LEU A 159 38.33 25.92 -9.42
C LEU A 159 37.04 26.66 -9.73
N GLU A 160 37.11 27.81 -10.39
CA GLU A 160 35.93 28.61 -10.79
C GLU A 160 35.06 27.84 -11.79
N SER A 161 35.68 27.16 -12.77
CA SER A 161 34.96 26.30 -13.72
C SER A 161 34.24 25.17 -13.00
N TYR A 162 34.90 24.52 -12.03
CA TYR A 162 34.30 23.44 -11.25
C TYR A 162 33.18 23.93 -10.33
N SER A 163 33.32 25.12 -9.74
CA SER A 163 32.33 25.73 -8.85
C SER A 163 31.25 26.53 -9.58
N ARG A 164 31.10 26.35 -10.90
CA ARG A 164 30.11 27.08 -11.68
C ARG A 164 28.69 26.92 -11.15
N ASP A 165 27.92 28.00 -11.26
CA ASP A 165 26.49 28.00 -10.96
C ASP A 165 25.78 26.99 -11.88
N GLY A 166 24.94 26.15 -11.29
CA GLY A 166 24.18 25.16 -12.03
C GLY A 166 22.85 24.88 -11.33
N ALA A 167 21.95 24.17 -12.01
CA ALA A 167 20.63 23.82 -11.49
C ALA A 167 20.70 23.16 -10.10
N TYR A 168 21.77 22.42 -9.83
CA TYR A 168 22.00 21.71 -8.56
C TYR A 168 23.12 22.30 -7.68
N THR A 169 23.76 23.40 -8.08
CA THR A 169 24.63 24.19 -7.19
C THR A 169 24.37 25.68 -7.38
N PRO A 170 23.31 26.22 -6.76
CA PRO A 170 23.03 27.64 -6.81
C PRO A 170 24.07 28.43 -6.01
N ARG A 171 24.44 29.62 -6.50
CA ARG A 171 25.27 30.56 -5.75
C ARG A 171 24.58 30.90 -4.42
N LYS A 172 25.24 30.64 -3.29
CA LYS A 172 24.79 31.16 -1.99
C LYS A 172 24.81 32.69 -2.05
N GLY A 173 23.67 33.33 -2.30
CA GLY A 173 23.59 34.80 -2.35
C GLY A 173 22.44 35.46 -3.12
N LYS A 174 21.44 34.72 -3.62
CA LYS A 174 20.18 35.32 -4.12
C LYS A 174 18.98 34.64 -3.46
N THR A 175 18.71 35.03 -2.21
CA THR A 175 17.34 35.17 -1.70
C THR A 175 16.80 36.51 -2.13
#